data_AF-A0A1G7L298-F1
#
_entry.id   AF-A0A1G7L298-F1
#
_cell.length_a   1.000
_cell.length_b   1.000
_cell.length_c   1.000
_cell.angle_alpha   90.00
_cell.angle_beta   90.00
_cell.angle_gamma   90.00
#
_symmetry.space_group_name_H-M   'P 1'
#
loop_
_entity.id
_entity.type
_entity.pdbx_description
1 polymer ?
#
loop_
_entity_poly.entity_id
_entity_poly.type
_entity_poly.pdbx_seq_one_letter_code
_entity_poly.pdbx_strand_id
1 'polypeptide(L)'
;MQNTFTLFILLLISTASTCSSQDDPKAVSQEYESCCGTEPVEFSYEKKRIYMPNVFTPNKDGVNDYFFPVVNDVVTDVWGFAVYSIEGDTMLYQKPYFNSKMPVEEYGWDGLRPDGSRYKGAFRYKMRVDDMLANKHIVQGRACAIVCGSSSEVFQTKTGCFYPIQASKEGTLDESIANGEKDCFK
;
A
#
# COMPACT_ATOMS: atom_id res chain seq x y z
N MET A 1 -40.63 -44.66 -64.18
CA MET A 1 -40.41 -43.25 -63.80
C MET A 1 -39.22 -43.21 -62.87
N GLN A 2 -38.12 -42.71 -63.40
CA GLN A 2 -36.80 -42.58 -62.77
C GLN A 2 -36.70 -41.23 -62.03
N ASN A 3 -35.77 -41.18 -61.08
CA ASN A 3 -35.06 -39.98 -60.60
C ASN A 3 -35.86 -39.00 -59.74
N THR A 4 -35.35 -38.47 -58.61
CA THR A 4 -33.96 -38.42 -58.09
C THR A 4 -34.04 -38.13 -56.60
N PHE A 5 -33.28 -38.89 -55.82
CA PHE A 5 -33.05 -38.68 -54.39
C PHE A 5 -32.00 -37.56 -54.24
N THR A 6 -32.38 -36.39 -53.74
CA THR A 6 -31.44 -35.28 -53.50
C THR A 6 -30.89 -35.38 -52.08
N LEU A 7 -29.65 -35.84 -51.98
CA LEU A 7 -28.88 -35.96 -50.74
C LEU A 7 -28.17 -34.62 -50.47
N PHE A 8 -28.61 -33.87 -49.46
CA PHE A 8 -27.87 -32.70 -48.97
C PHE A 8 -26.90 -33.14 -47.87
N ILE A 9 -25.62 -33.30 -48.23
CA ILE A 9 -24.52 -33.48 -47.28
C ILE A 9 -24.15 -32.09 -46.73
N LEU A 10 -24.54 -31.82 -45.48
CA LEU A 10 -24.04 -30.69 -44.71
C LEU A 10 -22.68 -31.07 -44.12
N LEU A 11 -21.61 -30.53 -44.71
CA LEU A 11 -20.26 -30.56 -44.13
C LEU A 11 -20.25 -29.71 -42.85
N LEU A 12 -20.23 -30.36 -41.69
CA LEU A 12 -19.88 -29.76 -40.40
C LEU A 12 -18.37 -29.50 -40.41
N ILE A 13 -17.97 -28.25 -40.69
CA ILE A 13 -16.60 -27.79 -40.50
C ILE A 13 -16.41 -27.57 -39.00
N SER A 14 -15.78 -28.53 -38.33
CA SER A 14 -15.33 -28.41 -36.96
C SER A 14 -14.17 -27.42 -36.92
N THR A 15 -14.45 -26.14 -36.68
CA THR A 15 -13.40 -25.19 -36.30
C THR A 15 -12.98 -25.56 -34.88
N ALA A 16 -11.89 -26.31 -34.77
CA ALA A 16 -11.17 -26.45 -33.51
C ALA A 16 -10.61 -25.06 -33.16
N SER A 17 -11.34 -24.34 -32.30
CA SER A 17 -10.83 -23.13 -31.66
C SER A 17 -9.66 -23.56 -30.79
N THR A 18 -8.44 -23.38 -31.28
CA THR A 18 -7.23 -23.37 -30.45
C THR A 18 -7.38 -22.21 -29.47
N CYS A 19 -7.82 -22.51 -28.27
CA CYS A 19 -7.79 -21.57 -27.16
C CYS A 19 -6.31 -21.37 -26.82
N SER A 20 -5.72 -20.26 -27.26
CA SER A 20 -4.45 -19.79 -26.69
C SER A 20 -4.72 -19.52 -25.21
N SER A 21 -3.97 -20.15 -24.31
CA SER A 21 -3.98 -19.79 -22.90
C SER A 21 -3.63 -18.31 -22.78
N GLN A 22 -4.65 -17.46 -22.60
CA GLN A 22 -4.42 -16.14 -22.07
C GLN A 22 -4.09 -16.37 -20.60
N ASP A 23 -2.86 -16.02 -20.19
CA ASP A 23 -2.51 -15.96 -18.78
C ASP A 23 -3.49 -14.97 -18.13
N ASP A 24 -4.48 -15.50 -17.42
CA ASP A 24 -5.41 -14.68 -16.65
C ASP A 24 -4.57 -13.85 -15.65
N PRO A 25 -4.84 -12.54 -15.50
CA PRO A 25 -4.18 -11.74 -14.48
C PRO A 25 -4.35 -12.44 -13.13
N LYS A 26 -3.24 -12.73 -12.43
CA LYS A 26 -3.30 -13.31 -11.07
C LYS A 26 -4.23 -12.45 -10.23
N ALA A 27 -5.33 -13.05 -9.77
CA ALA A 27 -6.31 -12.36 -8.95
C ALA A 27 -5.62 -11.77 -7.71
N VAL A 28 -5.85 -10.48 -7.47
CA VAL A 28 -5.36 -9.81 -6.26
C VAL A 28 -6.03 -10.46 -5.07
N SER A 29 -5.26 -10.81 -4.03
CA SER A 29 -5.87 -11.34 -2.82
C SER A 29 -6.78 -10.28 -2.20
N GLN A 30 -7.92 -10.70 -1.65
CA GLN A 30 -8.97 -9.79 -1.16
C GLN A 30 -8.42 -8.70 -0.21
N GLU A 31 -7.39 -9.02 0.58
CA GLU A 31 -6.77 -8.10 1.53
C GLU A 31 -6.02 -6.93 0.88
N TYR A 32 -5.66 -7.06 -0.40
CA TYR A 32 -4.87 -6.07 -1.16
C TYR A 32 -5.67 -5.32 -2.22
N GLU A 33 -6.94 -5.65 -2.42
CA GLU A 33 -7.80 -5.01 -3.43
C GLU A 33 -7.82 -3.48 -3.28
N SER A 34 -7.89 -3.00 -2.03
CA SER A 34 -7.97 -1.57 -1.70
C SER A 34 -6.62 -0.85 -1.52
N CYS A 35 -5.49 -1.53 -1.75
CA CYS A 35 -4.19 -0.90 -1.60
C CYS A 35 -3.86 -0.01 -2.81
N CYS A 36 -3.22 1.13 -2.56
CA CYS A 36 -2.72 2.09 -3.55
C CYS A 36 -3.78 2.90 -4.32
N GLY A 37 -3.40 4.11 -4.76
CA GLY A 37 -4.09 4.85 -5.82
C GLY A 37 -5.32 5.70 -5.44
N THR A 38 -5.76 5.72 -4.17
CA THR A 38 -7.00 6.44 -3.79
C THR A 38 -6.84 7.51 -2.72
N GLU A 39 -5.86 7.39 -1.81
CA GLU A 39 -5.72 8.29 -0.66
C GLU A 39 -4.58 9.29 -0.85
N PRO A 40 -4.70 10.51 -0.31
CA PRO A 40 -3.60 11.47 -0.32
C PRO A 40 -2.44 10.96 0.53
N VAL A 41 -1.24 11.06 -0.02
CA VAL A 41 0.02 10.75 0.68
C VAL A 41 0.76 12.00 1.13
N GLU A 42 0.32 13.18 0.68
CA GLU A 42 0.88 14.47 1.08
C GLU A 42 -0.17 15.33 1.76
N PHE A 43 0.19 15.89 2.91
CA PHE A 43 -0.63 16.81 3.68
C PHE A 43 0.12 18.12 3.85
N SER A 44 -0.52 19.22 3.48
CA SER A 44 0.07 20.55 3.51
C SER A 44 -0.82 21.53 4.27
N TYR A 45 -0.27 22.10 5.35
CA TYR A 45 -0.94 23.09 6.18
C TYR A 45 -0.01 24.29 6.38
N GLU A 46 -0.29 25.38 5.67
CA GLU A 46 0.61 26.54 5.61
C GLU A 46 2.04 26.14 5.19
N LYS A 47 2.99 26.13 6.14
CA LYS A 47 4.39 25.72 5.95
C LYS A 47 4.67 24.27 6.35
N LYS A 48 3.72 23.59 7.00
CA LYS A 48 3.87 22.17 7.38
C LYS A 48 3.73 21.31 6.13
N ARG A 49 4.63 20.35 5.98
CA ARG A 49 4.60 19.33 4.93
C ARG A 49 4.75 17.97 5.61
N ILE A 50 3.80 17.09 5.35
CA ILE A 50 3.78 15.73 5.88
C ILE A 50 3.58 14.79 4.70
N TYR A 51 4.54 13.91 4.50
CA TYR A 51 4.40 12.74 3.65
C TYR A 51 4.04 11.55 4.53
N MET A 52 2.96 10.87 4.17
CA MET A 52 2.59 9.59 4.76
C MET A 52 2.52 8.56 3.63
N PRO A 53 3.41 7.54 3.62
CA PRO A 53 3.33 6.48 2.63
C PRO A 53 1.96 5.80 2.69
N ASN A 54 1.49 5.25 1.57
CA ASN A 54 0.25 4.47 1.56
C ASN A 54 0.50 2.96 1.55
N VAL A 55 1.77 2.54 1.45
CA VAL A 55 2.20 1.15 1.56
C VAL A 55 3.56 1.05 2.24
N PHE A 56 3.82 -0.10 2.87
CA PHE A 56 5.14 -0.48 3.37
C PHE A 56 5.26 -2.02 3.42
N THR A 57 6.46 -2.51 3.67
CA THR A 57 6.87 -3.92 3.47
C THR A 57 7.66 -4.38 4.69
N PRO A 58 6.98 -4.78 5.78
CA PRO A 58 7.63 -5.10 7.06
C PRO A 58 8.37 -6.46 7.01
N ASN A 59 9.41 -6.61 6.19
CA ASN A 59 10.08 -7.88 5.93
C ASN A 59 11.46 -8.00 6.64
N LYS A 60 11.97 -6.89 7.20
CA LYS A 60 13.25 -6.70 7.89
C LYS A 60 14.47 -6.76 6.97
N ASP A 61 14.34 -6.34 5.72
CA ASP A 61 15.45 -6.25 4.75
C ASP A 61 16.18 -4.90 4.76
N GLY A 62 15.71 -3.95 5.56
CA GLY A 62 16.24 -2.59 5.70
C GLY A 62 15.55 -1.56 4.80
N VAL A 63 14.59 -1.97 3.97
CA VAL A 63 13.88 -1.12 3.03
C VAL A 63 12.40 -1.12 3.37
N ASN A 64 11.82 0.08 3.59
CA ASN A 64 10.38 0.28 3.85
C ASN A 64 9.79 -0.59 4.98
N ASP A 65 10.61 -0.96 5.96
CA ASP A 65 10.22 -1.87 7.04
C ASP A 65 9.23 -1.27 8.05
N TYR A 66 9.20 0.07 8.12
CA TYR A 66 8.42 0.80 9.10
C TYR A 66 7.41 1.70 8.40
N PHE A 67 6.22 1.77 8.97
CA PHE A 67 5.18 2.72 8.62
C PHE A 67 5.23 3.92 9.56
N PHE A 68 5.53 5.11 9.01
CA PHE A 68 5.69 6.35 9.78
C PHE A 68 5.52 7.59 8.89
N PRO A 69 5.14 8.75 9.47
CA PRO A 69 5.14 10.01 8.73
C PRO A 69 6.57 10.55 8.55
N VAL A 70 6.84 11.12 7.39
CA VAL A 70 8.00 11.99 7.17
C VAL A 70 7.51 13.44 7.12
N VAL A 71 8.14 14.30 7.91
CA VAL A 71 7.71 15.69 8.08
C VAL A 71 8.87 16.64 7.82
N ASN A 72 8.57 17.85 7.36
CA ASN A 72 9.58 18.89 7.29
C ASN A 72 9.96 19.45 8.67
N ASP A 73 10.97 20.32 8.67
CA ASP A 73 11.56 20.94 9.87
C ASP A 73 10.59 21.86 10.65
N VAL A 74 9.47 22.27 10.05
CA VAL A 74 8.42 23.09 10.67
C VAL A 74 7.58 22.29 11.67
N VAL A 75 7.38 20.99 11.43
CA VAL A 75 6.64 20.11 12.34
C VAL A 75 7.56 19.70 13.49
N THR A 76 7.20 20.07 14.72
CA THR A 76 8.03 19.79 15.90
C THR A 76 7.67 18.47 16.55
N ASP A 77 6.37 18.16 16.60
CA ASP A 77 5.84 17.09 17.43
C ASP A 77 4.71 16.35 16.74
N VAL A 78 4.72 15.03 16.88
CA VAL A 78 3.62 14.14 16.49
C VAL A 78 3.06 13.48 17.72
N TRP A 79 1.73 13.56 17.87
CA TRP A 79 1.00 13.08 19.04
C TRP A 79 -0.06 12.07 18.65
N GLY A 80 -0.18 11.02 19.46
CA GLY A 80 -1.24 10.03 19.33
C GLY A 80 -1.27 9.35 17.96
N PHE A 81 -0.10 8.99 17.42
CA PHE A 81 -0.02 8.22 16.19
C PHE A 81 -0.54 6.82 16.47
N ALA A 82 -1.70 6.51 15.89
CA ALA A 82 -2.40 5.28 16.12
C ALA A 82 -2.77 4.63 14.79
N VAL A 83 -2.62 3.31 14.75
CA VAL A 83 -2.95 2.46 13.61
C VAL A 83 -4.04 1.48 14.04
N TYR A 84 -5.06 1.35 13.22
CA TYR A 84 -6.22 0.51 13.44
C TYR A 84 -6.43 -0.44 12.27
N SER A 85 -7.01 -1.60 12.53
CA SER A 85 -7.53 -2.48 11.48
C SER A 85 -8.47 -1.71 10.54
N ILE A 86 -8.54 -2.16 9.28
CA ILE A 86 -9.44 -1.54 8.31
C ILE A 86 -10.91 -1.70 8.73
N GLU A 87 -11.26 -2.87 9.28
CA GLU A 87 -12.58 -3.18 9.82
C GLU A 87 -12.59 -3.06 11.35
N GLY A 88 -13.69 -2.58 11.92
CA GLY A 88 -13.88 -2.45 13.37
C GLY A 88 -13.00 -1.36 14.00
N ASP A 89 -12.64 -1.52 15.28
CA ASP A 89 -11.85 -0.56 16.05
C ASP A 89 -10.61 -1.19 16.71
N THR A 90 -10.11 -2.31 16.17
CA THR A 90 -8.93 -2.99 16.72
C THR A 90 -7.69 -2.12 16.50
N MET A 91 -7.09 -1.68 17.60
CA MET A 91 -5.82 -0.96 17.58
C MET A 91 -4.66 -1.94 17.34
N LEU A 92 -3.89 -1.68 16.29
CA LEU A 92 -2.73 -2.48 15.88
C LEU A 92 -1.44 -1.91 16.45
N TYR A 93 -1.33 -0.59 16.52
CA TYR A 93 -0.15 0.12 17.00
C TYR A 93 -0.54 1.48 17.58
N GLN A 94 0.22 1.94 18.57
CA GLN A 94 0.14 3.31 19.04
C GLN A 94 1.51 3.83 19.51
N LYS A 95 1.77 5.10 19.19
CA LYS A 95 2.86 5.90 19.76
C LYS A 95 2.26 7.19 20.33
N PRO A 96 2.29 7.40 21.67
CA PRO A 96 1.69 8.58 22.28
C PRO A 96 2.34 9.89 21.83
N TYR A 97 3.66 9.88 21.62
CA TYR A 97 4.46 11.05 21.27
C TYR A 97 5.76 10.64 20.58
N PHE A 98 6.18 11.41 19.59
CA PHE A 98 7.54 11.42 19.04
C PHE A 98 7.82 12.74 18.31
N ASN A 99 9.09 12.98 17.98
CA ASN A 99 9.52 14.01 17.05
C ASN A 99 10.41 13.39 15.96
N SER A 100 10.58 14.11 14.84
CA SER A 100 11.32 13.64 13.67
C SER A 100 12.83 13.43 13.87
N LYS A 101 13.37 13.81 15.04
CA LYS A 101 14.79 13.61 15.38
C LYS A 101 15.03 12.27 16.10
N MET A 102 13.98 11.58 16.51
CA MET A 102 14.09 10.25 17.10
C MET A 102 14.45 9.21 16.03
N PRO A 103 15.07 8.08 16.40
CA PRO A 103 15.24 6.95 15.50
C PRO A 103 13.87 6.37 15.08
N VAL A 104 13.71 6.01 13.81
CA VAL A 104 12.44 5.53 13.24
C VAL A 104 11.95 4.28 13.95
N GLU A 105 12.84 3.37 14.29
CA GLU A 105 12.54 2.12 15.01
C GLU A 105 11.88 2.35 16.38
N GLU A 106 11.97 3.55 16.95
CA GLU A 106 11.31 3.88 18.21
C GLU A 106 9.84 4.30 18.05
N TYR A 107 9.42 4.76 16.86
CA TYR A 107 8.07 5.34 16.65
C TYR A 107 7.35 4.90 15.37
N GLY A 108 8.05 4.25 14.45
CA GLY A 108 7.49 3.63 13.28
C GLY A 108 6.85 2.29 13.64
N TRP A 109 5.80 1.92 12.91
CA TRP A 109 5.16 0.63 13.08
C TRP A 109 5.78 -0.40 12.15
N ASP A 110 6.25 -1.52 12.70
CA ASP A 110 6.90 -2.62 11.97
C ASP A 110 5.91 -3.68 11.45
N GLY A 111 4.61 -3.37 11.43
CA GLY A 111 3.58 -4.29 10.96
C GLY A 111 3.21 -5.41 11.95
N LEU A 112 3.77 -5.46 13.15
CA LEU A 112 3.36 -6.42 14.17
C LEU A 112 2.13 -5.96 14.95
N ARG A 113 1.25 -6.91 15.26
CA ARG A 113 0.15 -6.73 16.21
C ARG A 113 0.68 -6.78 17.65
N PRO A 114 -0.10 -6.36 18.66
CA PRO A 114 0.30 -6.45 20.06
C PRO A 114 0.62 -7.88 20.54
N ASP A 115 0.06 -8.90 19.90
CA ASP A 115 0.33 -10.31 20.19
C ASP A 115 1.59 -10.85 19.47
N GLY A 116 2.28 -10.02 18.69
CA GLY A 116 3.47 -10.37 17.90
C GLY A 116 3.18 -11.01 16.55
N SER A 117 1.92 -11.23 16.18
CA SER A 117 1.56 -11.70 14.83
C SER A 117 1.71 -10.59 13.79
N ARG A 118 1.98 -10.96 12.53
CA ARG A 118 2.12 -9.99 11.43
C ARG A 118 0.76 -9.55 10.92
N TYR A 119 0.59 -8.24 10.71
CA TYR A 119 -0.56 -7.68 10.02
C TYR A 119 -0.33 -7.70 8.50
N LYS A 120 -1.40 -7.95 7.73
CA LYS A 120 -1.40 -7.97 6.27
C LYS A 120 -2.63 -7.22 5.75
N GLY A 121 -2.45 -6.41 4.72
CA GLY A 121 -3.53 -5.73 4.03
C GLY A 121 -3.78 -4.31 4.54
N ALA A 122 -4.96 -3.79 4.22
CA ALA A 122 -5.35 -2.42 4.52
C ALA A 122 -5.50 -2.15 6.01
N PHE A 123 -5.22 -0.92 6.43
CA PHE A 123 -5.42 -0.40 7.77
C PHE A 123 -5.74 1.09 7.71
N ARG A 124 -6.19 1.66 8.84
CA ARG A 124 -6.41 3.10 9.02
C ARG A 124 -5.38 3.66 9.98
N TYR A 125 -5.00 4.91 9.80
CA TYR A 125 -4.16 5.62 10.75
C TYR A 125 -4.73 6.98 11.08
N LYS A 126 -4.35 7.51 12.25
CA LYS A 126 -4.59 8.90 12.63
C LYS A 126 -3.47 9.40 13.54
N MET A 127 -3.22 10.69 13.50
CA MET A 127 -2.31 11.37 14.41
C MET A 127 -2.64 12.87 14.46
N ARG A 128 -2.05 13.55 15.43
CA ARG A 128 -1.98 15.01 15.49
C ARG A 128 -0.55 15.46 15.22
N VAL A 129 -0.41 16.49 14.39
CA VAL A 129 0.87 17.16 14.13
C VAL A 129 0.80 18.61 14.63
N ASP A 130 1.85 19.03 15.34
CA ASP A 130 1.99 20.39 15.87
C ASP A 130 3.19 21.10 15.21
N ASP A 131 3.11 22.42 15.01
CA ASP A 131 4.26 23.25 14.62
C ASP A 131 4.86 24.01 15.80
N MET A 132 5.93 24.78 15.53
CA MET A 132 6.60 25.64 16.52
C MET A 132 5.70 26.68 17.20
N LEU A 133 4.52 26.99 16.64
CA LEU A 133 3.54 27.92 17.21
C LEU A 133 2.38 27.19 17.89
N ALA A 134 2.51 25.87 18.07
CA ALA A 134 1.49 24.98 18.63
C ALA A 134 0.17 24.92 17.83
N ASN A 135 0.19 25.25 16.53
CA ASN A 135 -0.97 25.05 15.67
C ASN A 135 -1.12 23.56 15.35
N LYS A 136 -2.33 23.03 15.57
CA LYS A 136 -2.62 21.60 15.58
C LYS A 136 -3.36 21.19 14.31
N HIS A 137 -2.91 20.12 13.65
CA HIS A 137 -3.67 19.49 12.57
C HIS A 137 -3.80 17.99 12.78
N ILE A 138 -4.95 17.45 12.39
CA ILE A 138 -5.18 16.00 12.38
C ILE A 138 -4.83 15.49 10.99
N VAL A 139 -3.97 14.48 10.95
CA VAL A 139 -3.62 13.73 9.74
C VAL A 139 -4.13 12.32 9.91
N GLN A 140 -4.93 11.86 8.96
CA GLN A 140 -5.55 10.53 8.98
C GLN A 140 -5.74 10.02 7.56
N GLY A 141 -5.81 8.70 7.40
CA GLY A 141 -5.96 8.08 6.09
C GLY A 141 -5.91 6.57 6.17
N ARG A 142 -5.65 5.94 5.03
CA ARG A 142 -5.52 4.49 4.89
C ARG A 142 -4.18 4.16 4.24
N ALA A 143 -3.65 3.00 4.60
CA ALA A 143 -2.44 2.44 4.02
C ALA A 143 -2.47 0.91 4.09
N CYS A 144 -1.47 0.25 3.52
CA CYS A 144 -1.38 -1.22 3.53
C CYS A 144 -0.03 -1.73 4.02
N ALA A 145 -0.09 -2.81 4.82
CA ALA A 145 1.07 -3.64 5.15
C ALA A 145 1.17 -4.75 4.11
N ILE A 146 2.19 -4.70 3.25
CA ILE A 146 2.42 -5.71 2.21
C ILE A 146 3.39 -6.75 2.74
N VAL A 147 2.88 -7.96 2.99
CA VAL A 147 3.68 -9.13 3.31
C VAL A 147 4.15 -9.77 2.00
N CYS A 148 5.47 -9.93 1.87
CA CYS A 148 6.14 -10.52 0.72
C CYS A 148 5.72 -11.97 0.46
N GLY A 149 5.81 -12.37 -0.82
CA GLY A 149 5.41 -13.68 -1.33
C GLY A 149 4.39 -13.59 -2.46
N SER A 150 3.88 -14.73 -2.93
CA SER A 150 3.07 -14.82 -4.16
C SER A 150 1.85 -13.89 -4.20
N SER A 151 1.20 -13.64 -3.05
CA SER A 151 0.06 -12.71 -2.99
C SER A 151 0.42 -11.23 -3.22
N SER A 152 1.71 -10.89 -3.17
CA SER A 152 2.22 -9.51 -3.34
C SER A 152 2.81 -9.25 -4.73
N GLU A 153 2.85 -10.25 -5.61
CA GLU A 153 3.40 -10.11 -6.98
C GLU A 153 2.69 -9.02 -7.80
N VAL A 154 1.41 -8.77 -7.54
CA VAL A 154 0.64 -7.68 -8.16
C VAL A 154 1.31 -6.31 -7.98
N PHE A 155 2.04 -6.09 -6.88
CA PHE A 155 2.68 -4.81 -6.59
C PHE A 155 3.90 -4.52 -7.46
N GLN A 156 4.37 -5.46 -8.27
CA GLN A 156 5.38 -5.18 -9.31
C GLN A 156 4.89 -4.17 -10.35
N THR A 157 3.61 -4.21 -10.69
CA THR A 157 3.02 -3.40 -11.78
C THR A 157 1.91 -2.47 -11.30
N LYS A 158 1.46 -2.62 -10.05
CA LYS A 158 0.42 -1.79 -9.46
C LYS A 158 0.93 -0.36 -9.26
N THR A 159 0.18 0.61 -9.77
CA THR A 159 0.51 2.03 -9.68
C THR A 159 -0.12 2.69 -8.45
N GLY A 160 0.37 3.89 -8.11
CA GLY A 160 -0.13 4.68 -6.98
C GLY A 160 0.25 4.11 -5.61
N CYS A 161 1.25 3.24 -5.56
CA CYS A 161 1.85 2.70 -4.35
C CYS A 161 3.09 3.55 -4.01
N PHE A 162 3.05 4.21 -2.86
CA PHE A 162 4.11 5.13 -2.41
C PHE A 162 4.66 4.67 -1.07
N TYR A 163 5.98 4.47 -1.05
CA TYR A 163 6.73 3.80 0.01
C TYR A 163 7.51 4.80 0.89
N PRO A 164 7.89 4.43 2.13
CA PRO A 164 8.70 5.28 3.00
C PRO A 164 9.97 5.84 2.36
N ILE A 165 10.70 5.05 1.56
CA ILE A 165 11.96 5.49 0.92
C ILE A 165 11.77 6.63 -0.09
N GLN A 166 10.55 6.82 -0.59
CA GLN A 166 10.22 7.86 -1.56
C GLN A 166 9.90 9.21 -0.90
N ALA A 167 10.12 9.32 0.41
CA ALA A 167 9.99 10.57 1.12
C ALA A 167 11.17 11.51 0.81
N SER A 168 10.86 12.76 0.43
CA SER A 168 11.85 13.83 0.40
C SER A 168 12.20 14.28 1.82
N LYS A 169 13.32 15.00 1.96
CA LYS A 169 13.69 15.67 3.22
C LYS A 169 12.70 16.76 3.63
N GLU A 170 11.88 17.23 2.70
CA GLU A 170 10.90 18.30 2.91
C GLU A 170 9.51 17.76 3.27
N GLY A 171 9.37 16.47 3.61
CA GLY A 171 8.08 15.88 3.94
C GLY A 171 7.12 15.86 2.75
N THR A 172 7.65 15.65 1.54
CA THR A 172 6.89 15.51 0.29
C THR A 172 7.22 14.18 -0.37
N LEU A 173 6.41 13.75 -1.34
CA LEU A 173 6.69 12.60 -2.18
C LEU A 173 7.75 12.95 -3.24
N ASP A 174 8.70 12.04 -3.47
CA ASP A 174 9.65 12.05 -4.58
C ASP A 174 9.47 10.80 -5.43
N GLU A 175 8.67 10.93 -6.50
CA GLU A 175 8.38 9.82 -7.43
C GLU A 175 9.59 9.41 -8.29
N SER A 176 10.68 10.18 -8.28
CA SER A 176 11.90 9.79 -9.00
C SER A 176 12.69 8.68 -8.29
N ILE A 177 12.42 8.48 -6.99
CA ILE A 177 13.01 7.41 -6.18
C ILE A 177 12.21 6.13 -6.42
N ALA A 178 12.90 5.05 -6.81
CA ALA A 178 12.32 3.72 -6.91
C ALA A 178 11.94 3.18 -5.51
N ASN A 179 10.91 2.34 -5.43
CA ASN A 179 10.44 1.77 -4.15
C ASN A 179 11.49 0.95 -3.39
N GLY A 180 12.55 0.45 -4.03
CA GLY A 180 13.61 -0.33 -3.41
C GLY A 180 13.28 -1.81 -3.15
N GLU A 181 12.05 -2.25 -3.39
CA GLU A 181 11.56 -3.62 -3.14
C GLU A 181 11.99 -4.59 -4.25
N LYS A 182 13.20 -5.16 -4.12
CA LYS A 182 13.75 -6.06 -5.15
C LYS A 182 13.29 -7.51 -5.02
N ASP A 183 13.11 -7.97 -3.79
CA ASP A 183 12.89 -9.38 -3.49
C ASP A 183 11.49 -9.69 -2.95
N CYS A 184 10.70 -8.65 -2.60
CA CYS A 184 9.42 -8.82 -1.93
C CYS A 184 8.30 -9.33 -2.86
N PHE A 185 8.21 -8.76 -4.06
CA PHE A 185 7.11 -9.00 -5.00
C PHE A 185 7.49 -10.08 -6.00
N LYS A 186 7.72 -11.32 -5.55
CA LYS A 186 8.08 -12.46 -6.40
C LYS A 186 7.05 -13.58 -6.32
#